data_AF-A0AAD7G608-F1
#
_entry.id   AF-A0AAD7G608-F1
#
_cell.length_a   1.000
_cell.length_b   1.000
_cell.length_c   1.000
_cell.angle_alpha   90.00
_cell.angle_beta   90.00
_cell.angle_gamma   90.00
#
_symmetry.space_group_name_H-M   'P 1'
#
loop_
_entity.id
_entity.type
_entity.pdbx_description
1 polymer ?
#
loop_
_entity_poly.entity_id
_entity_poly.type
_entity_poly.pdbx_seq_one_letter_code
_entity_poly.pdbx_strand_id
1 'polypeptide(L)'
;CPQTYTVMSGNTCLLIESKTGVSDAQLHALDPSINSPCTGTFPFHLCMSIVADFTYNVVSGDTCVSIESKTGVSDSQLHVLNPPINGGCTNLQIGQVLCITGGWGVSSR
;
A
#
# COMPACT_ATOMS: atom_id res chain seq x y z
N CYS A 1 -2.55 10.16 -11.82
CA CYS A 1 -2.05 8.92 -11.16
C CYS A 1 -2.06 7.80 -12.19
N PRO A 2 -1.01 6.97 -12.25
CA PRO A 2 -0.91 5.89 -13.25
C PRO A 2 -1.89 4.74 -13.00
N GLN A 3 -2.46 4.63 -11.78
CA GLN A 3 -3.49 3.64 -11.42
C GLN A 3 -4.64 4.34 -10.69
N THR A 4 -5.88 4.11 -11.12
CA THR A 4 -7.10 4.64 -10.51
C THR A 4 -8.04 3.51 -10.12
N TYR A 5 -8.52 3.50 -8.88
CA TYR A 5 -9.55 2.56 -8.44
C TYR A 5 -10.88 3.29 -8.32
N THR A 6 -11.83 2.84 -9.11
CA THR A 6 -13.17 3.39 -9.13
C THR A 6 -13.97 2.69 -8.04
N VAL A 7 -14.31 3.43 -6.99
CA VAL A 7 -15.19 2.91 -5.94
C VAL A 7 -16.62 2.99 -6.45
N MET A 8 -17.32 1.86 -6.40
CA MET A 8 -18.72 1.73 -6.83
C MET A 8 -19.68 1.75 -5.63
N SER A 9 -20.95 2.06 -5.89
CA SER A 9 -22.00 2.01 -4.88
C SER A 9 -22.13 0.60 -4.28
N GLY A 10 -21.91 0.50 -2.97
CA GLY A 10 -21.88 -0.76 -2.23
C GLY A 10 -20.48 -1.24 -1.81
N ASN A 11 -19.41 -0.59 -2.25
CA ASN A 11 -18.08 -0.82 -1.68
C ASN A 11 -18.02 -0.21 -0.27
N THR A 12 -17.67 -1.02 0.72
CA THR A 12 -17.34 -0.58 2.08
C THR A 12 -15.82 -0.45 2.24
N CYS A 13 -15.35 0.27 3.27
CA CYS A 13 -13.91 0.35 3.53
C CYS A 13 -13.31 -1.06 3.63
N LEU A 14 -13.96 -1.99 4.34
CA LEU A 14 -13.54 -3.40 4.42
C LEU A 14 -13.32 -4.09 3.07
N LEU A 15 -14.20 -3.83 2.08
CA LEU A 15 -14.05 -4.39 0.74
C LEU A 15 -12.93 -3.72 -0.05
N ILE A 16 -12.71 -2.43 0.18
CA ILE A 16 -11.60 -1.70 -0.41
C ILE A 16 -10.31 -2.22 0.20
N GLU A 17 -10.16 -2.20 1.52
CA GLU A 17 -9.03 -2.75 2.27
C GLU A 17 -8.69 -4.19 1.82
N SER A 18 -9.69 -5.05 1.69
CA SER A 18 -9.48 -6.44 1.24
C SER A 18 -9.08 -6.54 -0.24
N LYS A 19 -9.42 -5.57 -1.09
CA LYS A 19 -9.09 -5.58 -2.53
C LYS A 19 -7.80 -4.83 -2.86
N THR A 20 -7.45 -3.83 -2.05
CA THR A 20 -6.36 -2.89 -2.32
C THR A 20 -5.21 -3.03 -1.32
N GLY A 21 -5.42 -3.75 -0.22
CA GLY A 21 -4.43 -3.95 0.84
C GLY A 21 -4.10 -2.70 1.66
N VAL A 22 -4.80 -1.58 1.42
CA VAL A 22 -4.63 -0.34 2.19
C VAL A 22 -5.60 -0.32 3.36
N SER A 23 -5.18 0.20 4.51
CA SER A 23 -6.05 0.37 5.69
C SER A 23 -6.96 1.60 5.57
N ASP A 24 -8.03 1.65 6.35
CA ASP A 24 -8.92 2.81 6.51
C ASP A 24 -8.14 4.11 6.78
N ALA A 25 -7.09 4.05 7.61
CA ALA A 25 -6.21 5.19 7.88
C ALA A 25 -5.45 5.67 6.62
N GLN A 26 -5.00 4.73 5.77
CA GLN A 26 -4.34 5.07 4.51
C GLN A 26 -5.34 5.60 3.48
N LEU A 27 -6.58 5.11 3.47
CA LEU A 27 -7.65 5.66 2.64
C LEU A 27 -7.98 7.11 3.02
N HIS A 28 -8.12 7.39 4.32
CA HIS A 28 -8.31 8.75 4.83
C HIS A 28 -7.10 9.66 4.56
N ALA A 29 -5.88 9.12 4.57
CA ALA A 29 -4.68 9.88 4.23
C ALA A 29 -4.59 10.23 2.73
N LEU A 30 -5.12 9.37 1.85
CA LEU A 30 -5.21 9.63 0.42
C LEU A 30 -6.27 10.66 0.07
N ASP A 31 -7.44 10.53 0.70
CA ASP A 31 -8.56 11.43 0.50
C ASP A 31 -9.31 11.62 1.82
N PRO A 32 -9.07 12.76 2.51
CA PRO A 32 -9.75 13.08 3.76
C PRO A 32 -11.28 13.16 3.63
N SER A 33 -11.81 13.22 2.40
CA SER A 33 -13.24 13.25 2.09
C SER A 33 -13.90 11.87 2.17
N ILE A 34 -13.09 10.79 2.22
CA ILE A 34 -13.59 9.46 2.54
C ILE A 34 -14.05 9.51 3.99
N ASN A 35 -15.29 9.13 4.24
CA ASN A 35 -15.87 8.97 5.55
C ASN A 35 -15.98 7.47 5.85
N SER A 36 -15.56 6.99 7.03
CA SER A 36 -15.84 5.61 7.44
C SER A 36 -17.36 5.44 7.54
N PRO A 37 -18.03 4.52 6.79
CA PRO A 37 -17.57 3.23 6.26
C PRO A 37 -17.31 3.16 4.73
N CYS A 38 -16.77 4.23 4.12
CA CYS A 38 -16.56 4.43 2.68
C CYS A 38 -17.87 4.40 1.87
N THR A 39 -18.99 4.66 2.54
CA THR A 39 -20.33 4.78 1.92
C THR A 39 -20.59 6.25 1.59
N GLY A 40 -19.89 6.76 0.59
CA GLY A 40 -19.99 8.15 0.13
C GLY A 40 -20.72 8.31 -1.21
N THR A 41 -20.69 9.51 -1.78
CA THR A 41 -21.20 9.80 -3.13
C THR A 41 -20.36 9.11 -4.20
N PHE A 42 -20.99 8.23 -4.98
CA PHE A 42 -20.35 7.49 -6.06
C PHE A 42 -20.62 8.14 -7.44
N PRO A 43 -19.73 7.97 -8.43
CA PRO A 43 -18.41 7.32 -8.36
C PRO A 43 -17.30 8.31 -7.98
N PHE A 44 -16.30 7.85 -7.21
CA PHE A 44 -15.06 8.58 -6.99
C PHE A 44 -13.86 7.71 -7.40
N HIS A 45 -12.80 8.35 -7.89
CA HIS A 45 -11.60 7.70 -8.37
C HIS A 45 -10.48 7.88 -7.35
N LEU A 46 -10.11 6.79 -6.68
CA LEU A 46 -8.94 6.74 -5.81
C LEU A 46 -7.66 6.69 -6.63
N CYS A 47 -6.71 7.55 -6.28
CA CYS A 47 -5.35 7.48 -6.80
C CYS A 47 -4.60 6.32 -6.11
N MET A 48 -4.42 5.20 -6.82
CA MET A 48 -3.87 3.96 -6.25
C MET A 48 -2.35 3.87 -6.23
N SER A 49 -1.61 4.99 -6.17
CA SER A 49 -0.14 4.94 -6.06
C SER A 49 0.39 4.31 -4.75
N ILE A 50 -0.47 3.78 -3.89
CA ILE A 50 -0.14 3.20 -2.58
C ILE A 50 -0.69 1.79 -2.35
N VAL A 51 -1.21 1.09 -3.35
CA VAL A 51 -1.73 -0.27 -3.11
C VAL A 51 -0.61 -1.29 -3.04
N ALA A 52 -0.60 -2.09 -1.98
CA ALA A 52 0.33 -3.20 -1.85
C ALA A 52 -0.08 -4.30 -2.84
N ASP A 53 0.64 -4.42 -3.95
CA ASP A 53 0.39 -5.43 -4.97
C ASP A 53 0.68 -6.85 -4.47
N PHE A 54 1.61 -6.99 -3.51
CA PHE A 54 1.94 -8.26 -2.89
C PHE A 54 2.57 -8.07 -1.51
N THR A 55 2.75 -9.18 -0.79
CA THR A 55 3.37 -9.20 0.53
C THR A 55 4.75 -9.86 0.48
N TYR A 56 5.69 -9.35 1.28
CA TYR A 56 7.03 -9.91 1.44
C TYR A 56 7.24 -10.40 2.87
N ASN A 57 7.71 -11.64 3.02
CA ASN A 57 8.03 -12.20 4.34
C ASN A 57 9.50 -11.95 4.66
N VAL A 58 9.75 -11.23 5.74
CA VAL A 58 11.10 -10.94 6.22
C VAL A 58 11.81 -12.23 6.62
N VAL A 59 13.00 -12.46 6.06
CA VAL A 59 13.87 -13.57 6.42
C VAL A 59 15.14 -13.09 7.12
N SER A 60 15.87 -14.02 7.74
CA SER A 60 17.12 -13.69 8.43
C SER A 60 18.12 -13.05 7.47
N GLY A 61 18.65 -11.88 7.85
CA GLY A 61 19.62 -11.13 7.06
C GLY A 61 19.02 -10.10 6.10
N ASP A 62 17.69 -9.96 6.06
CA ASP A 62 17.05 -8.90 5.29
C ASP A 62 17.30 -7.51 5.90
N THR A 63 17.58 -6.56 5.02
CA THR A 63 17.65 -5.11 5.27
C THR A 63 16.69 -4.38 4.31
N CYS A 64 16.33 -3.13 4.62
CA CYS A 64 15.57 -2.24 3.72
C CYS A 64 16.09 -2.34 2.28
N VAL A 65 17.40 -2.08 2.10
CA VAL A 65 18.08 -2.13 0.80
C VAL A 65 17.94 -3.48 0.09
N SER A 66 18.03 -4.60 0.83
CA SER A 66 17.89 -5.92 0.23
C SER A 66 16.45 -6.22 -0.20
N ILE A 67 15.46 -5.75 0.57
CA ILE A 67 14.03 -5.92 0.27
C ILE A 67 13.67 -5.04 -0.92
N GLU A 68 14.09 -3.78 -0.92
CA GLU A 68 13.96 -2.84 -2.04
C GLU A 68 14.54 -3.44 -3.32
N SER A 69 15.76 -3.99 -3.26
CA SER A 69 16.41 -4.62 -4.41
C SER A 69 15.67 -5.86 -4.92
N LYS A 70 15.09 -6.66 -4.02
CA LYS A 70 14.32 -7.87 -4.37
C LYS A 70 12.93 -7.55 -4.93
N THR A 71 12.32 -6.46 -4.47
CA THR A 71 10.92 -6.14 -4.74
C THR A 71 10.73 -4.99 -5.73
N GLY A 72 11.77 -4.19 -5.96
CA GLY A 72 11.74 -3.03 -6.86
C GLY A 72 11.09 -1.78 -6.28
N VAL A 73 10.82 -1.75 -4.96
CA VAL A 73 10.25 -0.57 -4.29
C VAL A 73 11.33 0.40 -3.82
N SER A 74 11.00 1.69 -3.71
CA SER A 74 11.88 2.64 -3.04
C SER A 74 11.74 2.56 -1.52
N ASP A 75 12.79 2.96 -0.80
CA ASP A 75 12.79 3.14 0.67
C ASP A 75 11.56 3.94 1.16
N SER A 76 11.26 5.05 0.48
CA SER A 76 10.09 5.88 0.79
C SER A 76 8.76 5.12 0.65
N GLN A 77 8.61 4.30 -0.38
CA GLN A 77 7.42 3.48 -0.57
C GLN A 77 7.34 2.38 0.50
N LEU A 78 8.46 1.74 0.82
CA LEU A 78 8.54 0.70 1.83
C LEU A 78 8.08 1.25 3.20
N HIS A 79 8.53 2.44 3.59
CA HIS A 79 8.15 3.10 4.85
C HIS A 79 6.71 3.62 4.87
N VAL A 80 6.20 4.13 3.75
CA VAL A 80 4.79 4.56 3.65
C VAL A 80 3.84 3.36 3.76
N LEU A 81 4.20 2.23 3.14
CA LEU A 81 3.40 1.01 3.19
C LEU A 81 3.52 0.28 4.52
N ASN A 82 4.64 0.45 5.23
CA ASN A 82 4.92 -0.20 6.49
C ASN A 82 5.35 0.83 7.56
N PRO A 83 4.45 1.71 8.02
CA PRO A 83 4.76 2.75 9.02
C PRO A 83 5.42 2.25 10.32
N PRO A 84 5.18 1.01 10.80
CA PRO A 84 5.87 0.50 11.97
C PRO A 84 7.38 0.31 11.77
N ILE A 85 7.89 0.21 10.54
CA ILE A 85 9.32 0.04 10.26
C ILE A 85 10.03 1.39 10.42
N ASN A 86 11.13 1.41 11.18
CA ASN A 86 11.97 2.60 11.30
C ASN A 86 12.85 2.81 10.06
N GLY A 87 13.33 4.03 9.82
CA GLY A 87 14.16 4.36 8.65
C GLY A 87 15.49 3.62 8.52
N GLY A 88 15.86 2.78 9.51
CA GLY A 88 17.03 1.90 9.42
C GLY A 88 16.69 0.43 9.18
N CYS A 89 15.42 0.06 9.05
CA CYS A 89 14.94 -1.33 9.09
C CYS A 89 15.48 -2.14 10.28
N THR A 90 15.90 -1.50 11.38
CA THR A 90 16.53 -2.20 12.52
C THR A 90 15.52 -2.91 13.42
N ASN A 91 14.23 -2.66 13.20
CA ASN A 91 13.13 -3.26 13.92
C ASN A 91 12.37 -4.33 13.10
N LEU A 92 12.93 -4.77 11.96
CA LEU A 92 12.39 -5.90 11.20
C LEU A 92 12.46 -7.19 12.04
N GLN A 93 11.37 -7.94 12.05
CA GLN A 93 11.30 -9.26 12.70
C GLN A 93 11.25 -10.38 11.66
N ILE A 94 11.99 -11.46 11.90
CA ILE A 94 11.91 -12.65 11.03
C ILE A 94 10.49 -13.20 11.07
N GLY A 95 9.90 -13.44 9.90
CA GLY A 95 8.50 -13.85 9.74
C GLY A 95 7.49 -12.69 9.72
N GLN A 96 7.94 -11.44 9.89
CA GLN A 96 7.09 -10.27 9.68
C GLN A 96 6.67 -10.18 8.21
N VAL A 97 5.39 -9.90 7.99
CA VAL A 97 4.82 -9.69 6.65
C VAL A 97 4.84 -8.20 6.35
N LEU A 98 5.48 -7.83 5.25
CA LEU A 98 5.56 -6.47 4.74
C LEU A 98 4.65 -6.29 3.54
N CYS A 99 3.98 -5.15 3.48
CA CYS A 99 3.22 -4.69 2.33
C CYS A 99 4.17 -4.09 1.29
N ILE A 100 4.09 -4.57 0.05
CA ILE A 100 4.94 -4.14 -1.05
C ILE A 100 4.04 -3.74 -2.23
N THR A 101 4.15 -2.50 -2.69
CA THR A 101 3.54 -2.06 -3.95
C THR A 101 4.51 -2.37 -5.07
N GLY A 102 4.10 -3.19 -6.04
CA GLY A 102 4.92 -3.42 -7.20
C GLY A 102 5.01 -2.11 -7.96
N GLY A 103 6.21 -1.55 -8.02
CA GLY A 103 6.62 -0.78 -9.18
C GLY A 103 6.68 -1.69 -10.41
N TRP A 104 5.59 -2.39 -10.76
CA TRP A 104 5.41 -2.89 -12.10
C TRP A 104 5.45 -1.65 -12.96
N GLY A 105 6.54 -1.55 -13.72
CA GLY A 105 6.99 -0.31 -14.32
C GLY A 105 5.85 0.49 -14.93
N VAL A 106 6.05 1.81 -14.93
CA VAL A 106 5.57 2.65 -16.00
C VAL A 106 5.71 1.91 -17.35
N SER A 107 4.67 1.18 -17.76
CA SER A 107 4.51 0.79 -19.14
C SER A 107 3.96 2.03 -19.81
N SER A 108 4.89 2.92 -20.12
CA SER A 108 4.74 3.88 -21.19
C SER A 108 4.45 3.10 -22.47
N ARG A 109 3.16 2.99 -22.81
CA ARG A 109 2.68 3.05 -24.18
C ARG A 109 1.37 3.83 -24.22
#